data_AF-A0A6L4WPL0-F1
#
_entry.id   AF-A0A6L4WPL0-F1
#
_cell.length_a   1.000
_cell.length_b   1.000
_cell.length_c   1.000
_cell.angle_alpha   90.00
_cell.angle_beta   90.00
_cell.angle_gamma   90.00
#
_symmetry.space_group_name_H-M   'P 1'
#
loop_
_entity.id
_entity.type
_entity.pdbx_description
1 polymer ?
#
loop_
_entity_poly.entity_id
_entity_poly.type
_entity_poly.pdbx_seq_one_letter_code
_entity_poly.pdbx_strand_id
1 'polypeptide(L)'
;MNKLIYIFLSFFLISSLLAKSDFKRVGDTVIDNNLNLQWQDNPLSRDTKLFLADAIKHCNDLDFVGYKDWRLASYEELLSLGDYEVYKPTINDIFKFTASGHYWTVLYKTTQLGEHITLQDYTEVRRIYFSDGYSYDNDRTGKAYVRCVRSTLKD
;
A
#
# COMPACT_ATOMS: atom_id res chain seq x y z
N MET A 1 5.96 -1.46 -55.67
CA MET A 1 5.41 -0.49 -54.70
C MET A 1 4.42 -1.20 -53.79
N ASN A 2 4.40 -0.86 -52.50
CA ASN A 2 3.58 -1.43 -51.41
C ASN A 2 4.19 -2.58 -50.61
N LYS A 3 5.25 -2.29 -49.85
CA LYS A 3 5.58 -2.97 -48.58
C LYS A 3 6.26 -1.98 -47.64
N LEU A 4 5.53 -0.96 -47.16
CA LEU A 4 6.12 0.02 -46.22
C LEU A 4 5.06 0.78 -45.42
N ILE A 5 4.04 0.10 -44.89
CA ILE A 5 3.10 0.69 -43.92
C ILE A 5 2.67 -0.38 -42.91
N TYR A 6 3.58 -0.94 -42.12
CA TYR A 6 3.21 -1.73 -40.93
C TYR A 6 4.21 -1.65 -39.76
N ILE A 7 5.27 -0.85 -39.84
CA ILE A 7 6.28 -0.76 -38.76
C ILE A 7 5.98 0.40 -37.79
N PHE A 8 5.04 1.29 -38.10
CA PHE A 8 4.68 2.43 -37.23
C PHE A 8 3.47 2.21 -36.31
N LEU A 9 2.78 1.07 -36.42
CA LEU A 9 1.63 0.73 -35.55
C LEU A 9 1.95 -0.33 -34.49
N SER A 10 3.22 -0.77 -34.38
CA SER A 10 3.67 -1.70 -33.33
C SER A 10 4.54 -1.07 -32.25
N PHE A 11 4.78 0.25 -32.30
CA PHE A 11 5.53 0.98 -31.26
C PHE A 11 4.62 1.69 -30.23
N PHE A 12 3.34 1.30 -30.17
CA PHE A 12 2.37 1.81 -29.20
C PHE A 12 1.70 0.69 -28.39
N LEU A 13 2.37 -0.46 -28.25
CA LEU A 13 1.80 -1.65 -27.58
C LEU A 13 2.74 -2.36 -26.59
N ILE A 14 3.85 -1.75 -26.16
CA ILE A 14 4.72 -2.32 -25.10
C ILE A 14 5.29 -1.27 -24.12
N SER A 15 4.60 -0.15 -23.87
CA SER A 15 4.98 0.73 -22.75
C SER A 15 4.17 0.50 -21.47
N SER A 16 3.28 -0.50 -21.44
CA SER A 16 2.39 -0.76 -20.30
C SER A 16 2.71 -2.02 -19.50
N LEU A 17 3.86 -2.66 -19.70
CA LEU A 17 4.33 -3.72 -18.79
C LEU A 17 5.47 -3.16 -17.93
N LEU A 18 5.21 -3.00 -16.63
CA LEU A 18 6.01 -2.30 -15.62
C LEU A 18 5.68 -0.81 -15.53
N ALA A 19 4.45 -0.48 -15.11
CA ALA A 19 4.22 0.80 -14.46
C ALA A 19 5.10 0.84 -13.21
N LYS A 20 6.26 1.52 -13.31
CA LYS A 20 7.15 1.77 -12.18
C LYS A 20 6.34 2.47 -11.08
N SER A 21 6.62 2.13 -9.82
CA SER A 21 6.01 2.84 -8.70
C SER A 21 6.33 4.34 -8.80
N ASP A 22 5.32 5.18 -8.70
CA ASP A 22 5.47 6.64 -8.71
C ASP A 22 5.27 7.19 -7.30
N PHE A 23 6.30 6.97 -6.47
CA PHE A 23 6.34 7.43 -5.10
C PHE A 23 7.06 8.78 -4.97
N LYS A 24 6.49 9.69 -4.18
CA LYS A 24 7.11 10.98 -3.85
C LYS A 24 7.09 11.21 -2.34
N ARG A 25 8.26 11.31 -1.73
CA ARG A 25 8.40 11.71 -0.33
C ARG A 25 8.07 13.19 -0.14
N VAL A 26 7.26 13.49 0.87
CA VAL A 26 6.94 14.85 1.33
C VAL A 26 6.99 14.85 2.87
N GLY A 27 8.10 15.35 3.42
CA GLY A 27 8.36 15.31 4.86
C GLY A 27 8.33 13.87 5.40
N ASP A 28 7.47 13.66 6.40
CA ASP A 28 7.25 12.37 7.07
C ASP A 28 6.12 11.54 6.43
N THR A 29 5.83 11.80 5.14
CA THR A 29 4.88 11.01 4.34
C THR A 29 5.46 10.63 2.98
N VAL A 30 4.85 9.64 2.35
CA VAL A 30 5.10 9.26 0.96
C VAL A 30 3.78 9.29 0.19
N ILE A 31 3.74 10.01 -0.92
CA ILE A 31 2.61 10.04 -1.85
C ILE A 31 2.82 8.94 -2.89
N ASP A 32 1.78 8.14 -3.14
CA ASP A 32 1.67 7.20 -4.26
C ASP A 32 0.72 7.83 -5.30
N ASN A 33 1.30 8.33 -6.40
CA ASN A 33 0.52 8.99 -7.44
C ASN A 33 -0.27 7.99 -8.29
N ASN A 34 0.16 6.73 -8.37
CA ASN A 34 -0.51 5.71 -9.17
C ASN A 34 -1.84 5.31 -8.53
N LEU A 35 -1.88 5.21 -7.19
CA LEU A 35 -3.06 4.81 -6.43
C LEU A 35 -3.82 5.99 -5.81
N ASN A 36 -3.31 7.21 -5.93
CA ASN A 36 -3.85 8.39 -5.23
C ASN A 36 -3.90 8.18 -3.72
N LEU A 37 -2.82 7.66 -3.16
CA LEU A 37 -2.67 7.38 -1.73
C LEU A 37 -1.56 8.23 -1.12
N GLN A 38 -1.69 8.49 0.17
CA GLN A 38 -0.62 9.07 0.97
C GLN A 38 -0.38 8.17 2.18
N TRP A 39 0.87 7.84 2.41
CA TRP A 39 1.34 6.92 3.42
C TRP A 39 2.03 7.68 4.55
N GLN A 40 1.72 7.29 5.79
CA GLN A 40 2.51 7.68 6.94
C GLN A 40 3.90 7.06 6.79
N ASP A 41 4.97 7.84 6.95
CA ASP A 41 6.33 7.32 7.05
C ASP A 41 7.18 8.16 8.00
N ASN A 42 6.96 7.92 9.29
CA ASN A 42 7.70 8.48 10.42
C ASN A 42 8.18 7.33 11.34
N PRO A 43 8.96 7.58 12.41
CA PRO A 43 9.46 6.52 13.29
C PRO A 43 8.37 5.57 13.83
N LEU A 44 7.14 6.05 14.01
CA LEU A 44 6.04 5.20 14.49
C LEU A 44 5.72 4.05 13.52
N SER A 45 5.85 4.24 12.20
CA SER A 45 5.64 3.16 11.22
C SER A 45 6.64 2.01 11.36
N ARG A 46 7.83 2.28 11.92
CA ARG A 46 8.86 1.27 12.21
C ARG A 46 8.75 0.71 13.63
N ASP A 47 8.42 1.56 14.60
CA ASP A 47 8.61 1.24 16.01
C ASP A 47 7.33 0.72 16.70
N THR A 48 6.17 0.84 16.03
CA THR A 48 4.86 0.50 16.61
C THR A 48 4.39 -0.90 16.20
N LYS A 49 4.23 -1.80 17.18
CA LYS A 49 3.53 -3.08 17.01
C LYS A 49 2.26 -3.14 17.85
N LEU A 50 1.14 -3.44 17.22
CA LEU A 50 -0.19 -3.44 17.85
C LEU A 50 -0.92 -4.75 17.60
N PHE A 51 -1.92 -5.06 18.43
CA PHE A 51 -2.93 -6.04 18.06
C PHE A 51 -3.82 -5.43 16.97
N LEU A 52 -4.51 -6.26 16.18
CA LEU A 52 -5.31 -5.79 15.04
C LEU A 52 -6.31 -4.68 15.42
N ALA A 53 -7.08 -4.87 16.49
CA ALA A 53 -8.09 -3.89 16.91
C ALA A 53 -7.45 -2.54 17.26
N ASP A 54 -6.33 -2.58 17.96
CA ASP A 54 -5.55 -1.38 18.31
C ASP A 54 -4.91 -0.75 17.08
N ALA A 55 -4.49 -1.54 16.08
CA ALA A 55 -3.93 -1.04 14.82
C ALA A 55 -4.97 -0.27 14.00
N ILE A 56 -6.18 -0.82 13.87
CA ILE A 56 -7.31 -0.16 13.20
C ILE A 56 -7.63 1.15 13.92
N LYS A 57 -7.78 1.09 15.25
CA LYS A 57 -8.06 2.27 16.07
C LYS A 57 -6.94 3.30 15.98
N HIS A 58 -5.69 2.88 16.02
CA HIS A 58 -4.52 3.75 15.93
C HIS A 58 -4.53 4.57 14.65
N CYS A 59 -4.79 3.94 13.50
CA CYS A 59 -4.85 4.68 12.24
C CYS A 59 -6.07 5.59 12.14
N ASN A 60 -7.25 5.14 12.59
CA ASN A 60 -8.47 5.95 12.50
C ASN A 60 -8.44 7.19 13.42
N ASP A 61 -7.73 7.11 14.55
CA ASP A 61 -7.59 8.22 15.49
C ASP A 61 -6.36 9.09 15.20
N LEU A 62 -5.57 8.76 14.17
CA LEU A 62 -4.31 9.44 13.87
C LEU A 62 -4.59 10.85 13.34
N ASP A 63 -4.13 11.86 14.08
CA ASP A 63 -3.98 13.24 13.59
C ASP A 63 -2.52 13.45 13.21
N PHE A 64 -2.23 13.42 11.92
CA PHE A 64 -0.85 13.46 11.42
C PHE A 64 -0.74 14.32 10.17
N VAL A 65 0.25 15.21 10.18
CA VAL A 65 0.52 16.23 9.15
C VAL A 65 -0.73 17.01 8.70
N GLY A 66 -1.64 17.26 9.63
CA GLY A 66 -2.87 18.04 9.42
C GLY A 66 -4.07 17.24 8.89
N TYR A 67 -3.96 15.91 8.79
CA TYR A 67 -5.01 15.03 8.29
C TYR A 67 -5.48 14.04 9.36
N LYS A 68 -6.77 13.69 9.32
CA LYS A 68 -7.47 12.80 10.27
C LYS A 68 -8.20 11.64 9.61
N ASP A 69 -8.12 11.54 8.28
CA ASP A 69 -8.73 10.52 7.43
C ASP A 69 -7.77 9.34 7.16
N TRP A 70 -6.87 9.08 8.11
CA TRP A 70 -5.97 7.94 8.08
C TRP A 70 -6.72 6.65 8.42
N ARG A 71 -6.29 5.55 7.80
CA ARG A 71 -6.83 4.22 8.06
C ARG A 71 -5.76 3.15 7.94
N LEU A 72 -6.08 1.95 8.41
CA LEU A 72 -5.26 0.78 8.14
C LEU A 72 -5.32 0.46 6.62
N ALA A 73 -4.16 0.16 6.05
CA ALA A 73 -4.04 -0.17 4.64
C ALA A 73 -4.76 -1.48 4.30
N SER A 74 -5.29 -1.55 3.08
CA SER A 74 -5.73 -2.81 2.53
C SER A 74 -4.53 -3.71 2.22
N TYR A 75 -4.80 -4.99 2.00
CA TYR A 75 -3.79 -5.94 1.57
C TYR A 75 -3.14 -5.54 0.23
N GLU A 76 -3.94 -5.17 -0.77
CA GLU A 76 -3.49 -4.73 -2.09
C GLU A 76 -2.69 -3.43 -2.03
N GLU A 77 -3.13 -2.48 -1.20
CA GLU A 77 -2.42 -1.21 -1.03
C GLU A 77 -1.07 -1.43 -0.38
N LEU A 78 -0.99 -2.24 0.69
CA LEU A 78 0.30 -2.49 1.31
C LEU A 78 1.23 -3.26 0.36
N LEU A 79 0.67 -4.20 -0.41
CA LEU A 79 1.39 -4.90 -1.45
C LEU A 79 2.01 -3.97 -2.49
N SER A 80 1.32 -2.89 -2.87
CA SER A 80 1.84 -1.94 -3.86
C SER A 80 3.14 -1.25 -3.43
N LEU A 81 3.48 -1.28 -2.14
CA LEU A 81 4.74 -0.74 -1.62
C LEU A 81 5.97 -1.58 -1.99
N GLY A 82 5.78 -2.83 -2.42
CA GLY A 82 6.88 -3.71 -2.80
C GLY A 82 7.67 -3.21 -3.99
N ASP A 83 9.00 -3.29 -3.91
CA ASP A 83 9.89 -3.20 -5.05
C ASP A 83 10.02 -4.59 -5.70
N TYR A 84 9.32 -4.78 -6.81
CA TYR A 84 9.25 -6.04 -7.53
C TYR A 84 10.35 -6.19 -8.58
N GLU A 85 11.29 -5.24 -8.69
CA GLU A 85 12.44 -5.36 -9.59
C GLU A 85 13.53 -6.31 -9.03
N VAL A 86 13.38 -6.80 -7.79
CA VAL A 86 14.34 -7.67 -7.11
C VAL A 86 13.77 -9.07 -6.78
N TYR A 87 14.64 -10.08 -6.68
CA TYR A 87 14.27 -11.48 -6.42
C TYR A 87 13.52 -11.70 -5.08
N LYS A 88 13.72 -10.81 -4.10
CA LYS A 88 13.00 -10.80 -2.83
C LYS A 88 12.42 -9.41 -2.60
N PRO A 89 11.19 -9.16 -3.07
CA PRO A 89 10.59 -7.83 -3.00
C PRO A 89 10.54 -7.33 -1.56
N THR A 90 11.16 -6.18 -1.32
CA THR A 90 11.08 -5.45 -0.05
C THR A 90 10.26 -4.19 -0.25
N ILE A 91 9.81 -3.54 0.83
CA ILE A 91 9.19 -2.21 0.68
C ILE A 91 10.20 -1.27 0.01
N ASN A 92 9.72 -0.51 -0.98
CA ASN A 92 10.51 0.44 -1.74
C ASN A 92 11.35 1.35 -0.83
N ASP A 93 12.62 1.57 -1.21
CA ASP A 93 13.62 2.27 -0.40
C ASP A 93 13.26 3.73 -0.11
N ILE A 94 12.32 4.31 -0.86
CA ILE A 94 11.79 5.63 -0.56
C ILE A 94 11.21 5.67 0.85
N PHE A 95 10.63 4.59 1.38
CA PHE A 95 10.06 4.46 2.73
C PHE A 95 11.16 4.25 3.78
N LYS A 96 11.49 5.30 4.53
CA LYS A 96 12.65 5.33 5.43
C LYS A 96 12.40 4.66 6.76
N PHE A 97 11.14 4.57 7.20
CA PHE A 97 10.75 4.02 8.49
C PHE A 97 10.07 2.68 8.34
N THR A 98 10.78 1.75 7.71
CA THR A 98 10.35 0.38 7.49
C THR A 98 11.02 -0.54 8.51
N ALA A 99 10.23 -1.29 9.25
CA ALA A 99 10.68 -2.38 10.10
C ALA A 99 10.76 -3.72 9.36
N SER A 100 11.66 -4.58 9.84
CA SER A 100 11.67 -6.00 9.47
C SER A 100 10.68 -6.74 10.38
N GLY A 101 9.54 -7.12 9.80
CA GLY A 101 8.54 -7.98 10.42
C GLY A 101 7.19 -7.87 9.71
N HIS A 102 6.19 -8.52 10.31
CA HIS A 102 4.85 -8.57 9.76
C HIS A 102 4.13 -7.23 9.93
N TYR A 103 3.37 -6.82 8.92
CA TYR A 103 2.51 -5.64 8.92
C TYR A 103 1.04 -6.05 8.84
N TRP A 104 0.18 -5.38 9.60
CA TRP A 104 -1.26 -5.60 9.51
C TRP A 104 -1.84 -5.08 8.19
N THR A 105 -2.72 -5.88 7.59
CA THR A 105 -3.58 -5.46 6.49
C THR A 105 -4.98 -6.06 6.63
N VAL A 106 -5.93 -5.46 5.93
CA VAL A 106 -7.31 -5.96 5.85
C VAL A 106 -7.73 -6.08 4.39
N LEU A 107 -8.63 -7.02 4.09
CA LEU A 107 -9.31 -7.10 2.82
C LEU A 107 -10.73 -6.59 3.01
N TYR A 108 -11.09 -5.53 2.30
CA TYR A 108 -12.43 -4.98 2.38
C TYR A 108 -13.40 -5.75 1.48
N LYS A 109 -14.66 -5.84 1.89
CA LYS A 109 -15.74 -6.43 1.11
C LYS A 109 -15.96 -5.57 -0.13
N THR A 110 -15.70 -6.13 -1.31
CA THR A 110 -16.13 -5.51 -2.56
C THR A 110 -17.65 -5.65 -2.65
N THR A 111 -18.40 -4.58 -2.41
CA THR A 111 -19.78 -4.50 -2.89
C THR A 111 -19.79 -3.94 -4.31
N GLN A 112 -20.91 -4.08 -5.03
CA GLN A 112 -20.97 -3.82 -6.47
C GLN A 112 -20.50 -2.41 -6.85
N LEU A 113 -20.00 -2.27 -8.08
CA LEU A 113 -19.38 -1.05 -8.63
C LEU A 113 -20.19 0.21 -8.26
N GLY A 114 -19.64 1.05 -7.37
CA GLY A 114 -20.23 2.34 -6.98
C GLY A 114 -20.64 2.46 -5.50
N GLU A 115 -20.53 1.41 -4.68
CA GLU A 115 -20.71 1.53 -3.24
C GLU A 115 -19.40 1.93 -2.53
N HIS A 116 -19.48 2.94 -1.66
CA HIS A 116 -18.38 3.33 -0.79
C HIS A 116 -18.08 2.19 0.20
N ILE A 117 -16.84 1.70 0.19
CA ILE A 117 -16.35 0.73 1.17
C ILE A 117 -16.35 1.40 2.55
N THR A 118 -17.10 0.86 3.51
CA THR A 118 -17.06 1.32 4.91
C THR A 118 -16.06 0.48 5.73
N LEU A 119 -15.39 1.11 6.71
CA LEU A 119 -14.33 0.51 7.53
C LEU A 119 -14.80 -0.65 8.44
N GLN A 120 -16.12 -0.91 8.53
CA GLN A 120 -16.68 -2.06 9.26
C GLN A 120 -16.84 -3.32 8.40
N ASP A 121 -16.62 -3.23 7.09
CA ASP A 121 -16.87 -4.32 6.14
C ASP A 121 -15.57 -4.98 5.64
N TYR A 122 -14.67 -5.44 6.52
CA TYR A 122 -13.56 -6.29 6.08
C TYR A 122 -13.94 -7.78 6.06
N THR A 123 -13.57 -8.49 5.00
CA THR A 123 -13.86 -9.92 4.80
C THR A 123 -12.75 -10.79 5.36
N GLU A 124 -11.50 -10.34 5.28
CA GLU A 124 -10.34 -11.09 5.74
C GLU A 124 -9.28 -10.17 6.37
N VAL A 125 -8.42 -10.75 7.20
CA VAL A 125 -7.26 -10.06 7.79
C VAL A 125 -6.03 -10.86 7.44
N ARG A 126 -5.00 -10.16 6.96
CA ARG A 126 -3.72 -10.76 6.60
C ARG A 126 -2.60 -9.98 7.26
N ARG A 127 -1.47 -10.65 7.46
CA ARG A 127 -0.21 -10.01 7.83
C ARG A 127 0.79 -10.22 6.73
N ILE A 128 1.45 -9.16 6.27
CA ILE A 128 2.45 -9.24 5.20
C ILE A 128 3.85 -9.09 5.79
N TYR A 129 4.77 -9.98 5.41
CA TYR A 129 6.18 -9.85 5.71
C TYR A 129 6.98 -9.67 4.42
N PHE A 130 7.69 -8.55 4.31
CA PHE A 130 8.43 -8.19 3.10
C PHE A 130 9.87 -8.73 3.08
N SER A 131 10.49 -9.02 4.23
CA SER A 131 11.94 -9.31 4.28
C SER A 131 12.35 -10.70 3.79
N ASP A 132 11.40 -11.61 3.51
CA ASP A 132 11.66 -12.95 2.99
C ASP A 132 11.28 -13.13 1.51
N GLY A 133 11.00 -12.03 0.80
CA GLY A 133 10.51 -12.08 -0.57
C GLY A 133 9.02 -12.31 -0.67
N TYR A 134 8.28 -11.77 0.32
CA TYR A 134 6.84 -11.79 0.46
C TYR A 134 6.25 -13.11 0.97
N SER A 135 5.97 -13.14 2.27
CA SER A 135 5.08 -14.12 2.91
C SER A 135 3.90 -13.45 3.60
N TYR A 136 2.82 -14.21 3.79
CA TYR A 136 1.68 -13.76 4.57
C TYR A 136 1.13 -14.86 5.47
N ASP A 137 0.48 -14.45 6.55
CA ASP A 137 -0.30 -15.33 7.42
C ASP A 137 -1.63 -14.67 7.84
N ASN A 138 -2.49 -15.47 8.47
CA ASN A 138 -3.80 -15.04 8.96
C ASN A 138 -3.86 -15.03 10.51
N ASP A 139 -2.71 -15.00 11.20
CA ASP A 139 -2.69 -15.02 12.66
C ASP A 139 -3.17 -13.68 13.22
N ARG A 140 -4.27 -13.76 13.98
CA ARG A 140 -4.97 -12.62 14.59
C ARG A 140 -4.58 -12.38 16.05
N THR A 141 -3.72 -13.23 16.62
CA THR A 141 -3.40 -13.27 18.04
C THR A 141 -2.10 -12.53 18.38
N GLY A 142 -1.19 -12.40 17.42
CA GLY A 142 0.07 -11.68 17.60
C GLY A 142 -0.05 -10.15 17.47
N LYS A 143 1.08 -9.47 17.64
CA LYS A 143 1.24 -8.05 17.28
C LYS A 143 1.99 -7.91 15.97
N ALA A 144 1.60 -6.95 15.14
CA ALA A 144 2.26 -6.64 13.87
C ALA A 144 2.48 -5.12 13.73
N TYR A 145 3.39 -4.74 12.85
CA TYR A 145 3.65 -3.35 12.52
C TYR A 145 2.47 -2.72 11.80
N VAL A 146 2.36 -1.40 11.87
CA VAL A 146 1.26 -0.64 11.29
C VAL A 146 1.83 0.53 10.49
N ARG A 147 1.35 0.67 9.26
CA ARG A 147 1.61 1.84 8.42
C ARG A 147 0.26 2.35 7.92
N CYS A 148 -0.15 3.52 8.43
CA CYS A 148 -1.43 4.09 8.08
C CYS A 148 -1.38 4.73 6.68
N VAL A 149 -2.52 4.71 5.99
CA VAL A 149 -2.69 5.25 4.65
C VAL A 149 -3.97 6.09 4.58
N ARG A 150 -4.00 7.08 3.69
CA ARG A 150 -5.19 7.89 3.38
C ARG A 150 -5.33 8.10 1.87
N SER A 151 -6.52 8.44 1.41
CA SER A 151 -6.77 8.87 0.03
C SER A 151 -6.30 10.31 -0.19
N THR A 152 -5.72 10.61 -1.36
CA THR A 152 -5.43 11.99 -1.77
C THR A 152 -6.54 12.58 -2.64
N LEU A 153 -7.49 11.78 -3.09
CA LEU A 153 -8.69 12.28 -3.76
C LEU A 153 -9.57 12.96 -2.70
N LYS A 154 -10.04 14.16 -3.03
CA LYS A 154 -11.07 14.83 -2.25
C LYS A 154 -12.43 14.35 -2.78
N ASP A 155 -13.26 13.82 -1.89
CA ASP A 155 -14.69 13.63 -2.15
C ASP A 155 -15.39 14.99 -2.31
#